data_AF-A0A972H941-F1
#
_entry.id   AF-A0A972H941-F1
#
_cell.length_a   1.000
_cell.length_b   1.000
_cell.length_c   1.000
_cell.angle_alpha   90.00
_cell.angle_beta   90.00
_cell.angle_gamma   90.00
#
_symmetry.space_group_name_H-M   'P 1'
#
loop_
_entity.id
_entity.type
_entity.pdbx_description
1 polymer ?
#
loop_
_entity_poly.entity_id
_entity_poly.type
_entity_poly.pdbx_seq_one_letter_code
_entity_poly.pdbx_strand_id
1 'polypeptide(L)'
;MSVQVQKIPGGFRIDGLELKSGRCGCTSIARCCYSWSRVKKRKKGYEFIAKMTAPDTKENHDWGYTVKKEDVVITVKVEDAQDKEIYSGYLPPFLTQWNERGWETVGRKLW
;
A
#
# COMPACT_ATOMS: atom_id res chain seq x y z
N MET A 1 -9.33 -15.44 16.61
CA MET A 1 -9.88 -15.85 15.29
C MET A 1 -8.75 -15.66 14.32
N SER A 2 -8.15 -16.74 13.83
CA SER A 2 -6.94 -16.67 13.01
C SER A 2 -7.11 -15.74 11.82
N VAL A 3 -6.16 -14.82 11.63
CA VAL A 3 -6.10 -13.93 10.45
C VAL A 3 -6.13 -14.74 9.16
N GLN A 4 -7.12 -14.49 8.30
CA GLN A 4 -7.22 -15.19 7.01
C GLN A 4 -6.29 -14.55 5.99
N VAL A 5 -5.27 -15.26 5.53
CA VAL A 5 -4.37 -14.79 4.48
C VAL A 5 -4.41 -15.71 3.27
N GLN A 6 -4.75 -15.16 2.12
CA GLN A 6 -4.76 -15.86 0.84
C GLN A 6 -3.79 -15.18 -0.13
N LYS A 7 -3.01 -15.98 -0.86
CA LYS A 7 -2.14 -15.46 -1.92
C LYS A 7 -2.99 -15.21 -3.17
N ILE A 8 -2.89 -14.02 -3.76
CA ILE A 8 -3.59 -13.63 -4.99
C ILE A 8 -2.59 -13.20 -6.06
N PRO A 9 -2.97 -13.18 -7.35
CA PRO A 9 -2.11 -12.61 -8.39
C PRO A 9 -1.69 -11.19 -8.02
N GLY A 10 -0.37 -10.95 -7.99
CA GLY A 10 0.19 -9.66 -7.62
C GLY A 10 0.12 -9.31 -6.13
N GLY A 11 -0.21 -10.21 -5.20
CA GLY A 11 -0.15 -9.86 -3.77
C GLY A 11 -0.84 -10.82 -2.80
N PHE A 12 -1.51 -10.25 -1.81
CA PHE A 12 -2.16 -11.00 -0.72
C PHE A 12 -3.53 -10.41 -0.42
N ARG A 13 -4.50 -11.29 -0.14
CA ARG A 13 -5.79 -10.94 0.44
C ARG A 13 -5.77 -11.29 1.92
N ILE A 14 -5.95 -10.30 2.79
CA ILE A 14 -5.89 -10.45 4.25
C ILE A 14 -7.22 -10.01 4.84
N ASP A 15 -7.94 -10.91 5.52
CA ASP A 15 -9.29 -10.66 6.06
C ASP A 15 -10.24 -10.01 5.02
N GLY A 16 -10.13 -10.45 3.76
CA GLY A 16 -10.93 -9.94 2.64
C GLY A 16 -10.42 -8.63 2.01
N LEU A 17 -9.40 -7.98 2.58
CA LEU A 17 -8.77 -6.79 2.00
C LEU A 17 -7.60 -7.16 1.09
N GLU A 18 -7.52 -6.53 -0.06
CA GLU A 18 -6.51 -6.84 -1.07
C GLU A 18 -5.32 -5.89 -0.98
N LEU A 19 -4.13 -6.46 -0.78
CA LEU A 19 -2.85 -5.78 -0.94
C LEU A 19 -2.25 -6.27 -2.25
N LYS A 20 -2.21 -5.41 -3.27
CA LYS A 20 -1.68 -5.73 -4.60
C LYS A 20 -0.48 -4.86 -4.95
N SER A 21 0.49 -5.47 -5.63
CA SER A 21 1.60 -4.79 -6.29
C SER A 21 1.24 -4.50 -7.73
N GLY A 22 1.56 -3.30 -8.18
CA GLY A 22 1.36 -2.85 -9.55
C GLY A 22 2.46 -1.87 -9.93
N ARG A 23 2.76 -1.77 -11.23
CA ARG A 23 3.62 -0.72 -11.78
C ARG A 23 3.14 -0.41 -13.18
N CYS A 24 3.42 0.78 -13.68
CA CYS A 24 3.26 1.04 -15.10
C CYS A 24 4.18 0.13 -15.93
N GLY A 25 3.67 -0.33 -17.07
CA GLY A 25 4.49 -0.84 -18.17
C GLY A 25 5.10 0.33 -18.93
N CYS A 26 5.96 1.10 -18.27
CA CYS A 26 6.55 2.29 -18.86
C CYS A 26 7.49 1.89 -20.00
N THR A 27 7.05 2.12 -21.24
CA THR A 27 7.79 1.88 -22.48
C THR A 27 8.24 3.22 -23.05
N SER A 28 9.28 3.23 -23.89
CA SER A 28 9.88 4.44 -24.47
C SER A 28 8.93 5.30 -25.33
N ILE A 29 7.70 4.85 -25.56
CA ILE A 29 6.71 5.47 -26.44
C ILE A 29 5.77 6.43 -25.68
N ALA A 30 5.55 6.21 -24.38
CA ALA A 30 4.63 7.02 -23.57
C ALA A 30 5.31 7.60 -22.33
N ARG A 31 4.82 8.75 -21.85
CA ARG A 31 5.31 9.35 -20.60
C ARG A 31 5.13 8.35 -19.46
N CYS A 32 6.26 8.02 -18.83
CA CYS A 32 6.31 7.14 -17.68
C CYS A 32 5.58 7.81 -16.50
N CYS A 33 4.65 7.10 -15.85
CA CYS A 33 3.98 7.64 -14.68
C CYS A 33 4.82 7.50 -13.39
N TYR A 34 5.97 6.81 -13.41
CA TYR A 34 6.90 6.61 -12.28
C TYR A 34 6.31 6.06 -10.97
N SER A 35 5.02 5.69 -10.97
CA SER A 35 4.31 5.20 -9.80
C SER A 35 4.28 3.68 -9.78
N TRP A 36 4.25 3.13 -8.58
CA TRP A 36 4.21 1.70 -8.34
C TRP A 36 3.70 1.40 -6.94
N SER A 37 3.16 0.21 -6.74
CA SER A 37 2.91 -0.38 -5.43
C SER A 37 3.61 -1.73 -5.34
N ARG A 38 4.08 -2.07 -4.15
CA ARG A 38 4.77 -3.32 -3.86
C ARG A 38 4.30 -3.87 -2.54
N VAL A 39 4.09 -5.18 -2.52
CA VAL A 39 3.77 -5.92 -1.30
C VAL A 39 4.93 -6.85 -0.98
N LYS A 40 5.38 -6.83 0.27
CA LYS A 40 6.46 -7.68 0.78
C LYS A 40 5.95 -8.48 1.97
N LYS A 41 6.23 -9.78 2.00
CA LYS A 41 6.02 -10.59 3.19
C LYS A 41 7.19 -10.38 4.16
N ARG A 42 6.90 -10.17 5.45
CA ARG A 42 7.86 -10.07 6.56
C ARG A 42 7.67 -11.25 7.50
N LYS A 43 8.64 -11.49 8.41
CA LYS A 43 8.60 -12.63 9.35
C LYS A 43 7.35 -12.64 10.24
N LYS A 44 6.81 -11.46 10.60
CA LYS A 44 5.63 -11.29 11.45
C LYS A 44 4.51 -10.48 10.78
N GLY A 45 4.44 -10.49 9.43
CA GLY A 45 3.54 -9.53 8.79
C GLY A 45 3.67 -9.32 7.29
N TYR A 46 3.02 -8.25 6.83
CA TYR A 46 3.04 -7.80 5.44
C TYR A 46 3.36 -6.30 5.39
N GLU A 47 4.12 -5.91 4.39
CA GLU A 47 4.49 -4.52 4.17
C GLU A 47 4.00 -4.11 2.79
N PHE A 48 3.20 -3.06 2.74
CA PHE A 48 2.74 -2.40 1.53
C PHE A 48 3.51 -1.08 1.37
N ILE A 49 4.17 -0.93 0.23
CA ILE A 49 4.88 0.30 -0.13
C ILE A 49 4.29 0.77 -1.44
N ALA A 50 3.76 1.99 -1.48
CA ALA A 50 3.38 2.65 -2.72
C ALA A 50 4.20 3.91 -2.92
N LYS A 51 4.55 4.16 -4.17
CA LYS A 51 5.12 5.40 -4.66
C LYS A 51 4.16 5.99 -5.67
N MET A 52 3.62 7.13 -5.33
CA MET A 52 2.77 7.95 -6.18
C MET A 52 3.53 9.16 -6.71
N THR A 53 4.75 9.43 -6.27
CA THR A 53 5.55 10.57 -6.76
C THR A 53 6.16 10.33 -8.16
N ALA A 54 6.45 11.41 -8.88
CA ALA A 54 7.17 11.44 -10.16
C ALA A 54 8.29 12.51 -10.11
N PRO A 55 9.25 12.51 -11.05
CA PRO A 55 10.36 13.48 -11.04
C PRO A 55 9.91 14.94 -11.12
N ASP A 56 8.75 15.20 -11.70
CA ASP A 56 8.12 16.51 -11.88
C ASP A 56 7.20 16.92 -10.74
N THR A 57 6.95 16.03 -9.78
CA THR A 57 6.10 16.27 -8.61
C THR A 57 6.75 17.26 -7.64
N LYS A 58 6.00 18.29 -7.23
CA LYS A 58 6.49 19.33 -6.32
C LYS A 58 6.02 19.14 -4.89
N GLU A 59 4.83 18.56 -4.69
CA GLU A 59 4.22 18.39 -3.38
C GLU A 59 4.22 16.92 -2.97
N ASN A 60 5.40 16.46 -2.55
CA ASN A 60 5.61 15.10 -2.07
C ASN A 60 5.25 15.01 -0.59
N HIS A 61 4.44 14.02 -0.24
CA HIS A 61 4.04 13.76 1.14
C HIS A 61 4.14 12.29 1.50
N ASP A 62 4.69 11.99 2.68
CA ASP A 62 4.76 10.62 3.15
C ASP A 62 3.70 10.33 4.20
N TRP A 63 2.75 9.46 3.87
CA TRP A 63 1.81 8.94 4.84
C TRP A 63 1.90 7.43 4.96
N GLY A 64 1.43 6.92 6.10
CA GLY A 64 1.47 5.51 6.35
C GLY A 64 0.79 5.15 7.65
N TYR A 65 0.56 3.87 7.81
CA TYR A 65 -0.02 3.36 9.03
C TYR A 65 0.44 1.94 9.27
N THR A 66 0.38 1.51 10.52
CA THR A 66 0.64 0.15 10.91
C THR A 66 -0.55 -0.35 11.70
N VAL A 67 -1.12 -1.46 11.26
CA VAL A 67 -2.19 -2.17 11.95
C VAL A 67 -1.70 -3.54 12.38
N LYS A 68 -2.21 -4.02 13.50
CA LYS A 68 -1.86 -5.33 14.07
C LYS A 68 -3.14 -6.08 14.41
N LYS A 69 -3.11 -7.39 14.19
CA LYS A 69 -4.14 -8.31 14.68
C LYS A 69 -3.45 -9.62 15.02
N GLU A 70 -3.61 -10.06 16.27
CA GLU A 70 -2.91 -11.23 16.81
C GLU A 70 -1.37 -11.09 16.63
N ASP A 71 -0.72 -12.03 15.93
CA ASP A 71 0.71 -11.99 15.62
C ASP A 71 1.05 -11.37 14.25
N VAL A 72 0.05 -10.88 13.51
CA VAL A 72 0.24 -10.32 12.17
C VAL A 72 0.27 -8.80 12.23
N VAL A 73 1.35 -8.22 11.70
CA VAL A 73 1.53 -6.78 11.54
C VAL A 73 1.45 -6.40 10.07
N ILE A 74 0.64 -5.41 9.73
CA ILE A 74 0.58 -4.83 8.39
C ILE A 74 1.10 -3.40 8.46
N THR A 75 2.18 -3.14 7.74
CA THR A 75 2.77 -1.81 7.62
C THR A 75 2.50 -1.27 6.23
N VAL A 76 1.87 -0.10 6.16
CA VAL A 76 1.58 0.63 4.94
C VAL A 76 2.41 1.91 4.91
N LYS A 77 3.10 2.14 3.80
CA LYS A 77 3.88 3.35 3.52
C LYS A 77 3.55 3.82 2.12
N VAL A 78 3.22 5.10 1.98
CA VAL A 78 2.82 5.70 0.72
C VAL A 78 3.57 7.02 0.57
N GLU A 79 4.38 7.12 -0.48
CA GLU A 79 4.92 8.40 -0.97
C GLU A 79 3.86 8.99 -1.90
N ASP A 80 3.08 9.93 -1.39
CA ASP A 80 1.96 10.56 -2.09
C ASP A 80 2.37 11.86 -2.79
N ALA A 81 1.61 12.23 -3.80
CA ALA A 81 1.83 13.35 -4.69
C ALA A 81 0.47 13.96 -5.06
N GLN A 82 0.08 15.05 -4.39
CA GLN A 82 -1.25 15.63 -4.59
C GLN A 82 -1.41 16.27 -5.97
N ASP A 83 -0.30 16.69 -6.59
CA ASP A 83 -0.24 17.36 -7.88
C ASP A 83 -0.15 16.40 -9.08
N LYS A 84 -0.28 15.08 -8.87
CA LYS A 84 -0.09 14.10 -9.94
C LYS A 84 -1.39 13.61 -10.56
N GLU A 85 -1.42 13.63 -11.89
CA GLU A 85 -2.61 13.24 -12.69
C GLU A 85 -2.65 11.75 -13.08
N ILE A 86 -1.49 11.07 -13.16
CA ILE A 86 -1.41 9.68 -13.68
C ILE A 86 -0.86 8.73 -12.62
N TYR A 87 -1.65 7.75 -12.20
CA TYR A 87 -1.25 6.71 -11.25
C TYR A 87 -1.34 5.30 -11.86
N SER A 88 -0.33 4.46 -11.60
CA SER A 88 -0.29 3.05 -12.02
C SER A 88 0.28 2.16 -10.93
N GLY A 89 -0.45 2.13 -9.80
CA GLY A 89 -0.28 1.16 -8.73
C GLY A 89 -1.64 0.79 -8.15
N TYR A 90 -1.65 0.03 -7.06
CA TYR A 90 -2.86 -0.15 -6.26
C TYR A 90 -2.83 0.78 -5.07
N LEU A 91 -4.00 1.24 -4.62
CA LEU A 91 -4.12 1.92 -3.34
C LEU A 91 -4.16 0.88 -2.23
N PRO A 92 -3.53 1.14 -1.07
CA PRO A 92 -3.75 0.30 0.09
C PRO A 92 -5.20 0.47 0.58
N PRO A 93 -5.75 -0.51 1.32
CA PRO A 93 -7.01 -0.34 2.03
C PRO A 93 -6.98 0.86 2.98
N PHE A 94 -8.13 1.39 3.37
CA PHE A 94 -8.21 2.45 4.37
C PHE A 94 -8.08 1.90 5.80
N LEU A 95 -7.60 2.74 6.72
CA LEU A 95 -7.54 2.41 8.15
C LEU A 95 -8.91 1.99 8.72
N THR A 96 -9.98 2.65 8.29
CA THR A 96 -11.36 2.30 8.69
C THR A 96 -11.71 0.87 8.33
N GLN A 97 -11.34 0.40 7.13
CA GLN A 97 -11.60 -0.97 6.68
C GLN A 97 -10.87 -2.02 7.52
N TRP A 98 -9.67 -1.69 8.02
CA TRP A 98 -8.94 -2.54 8.97
C TRP A 98 -9.64 -2.58 10.32
N ASN A 99 -10.00 -1.42 10.87
CA ASN A 99 -10.67 -1.31 12.17
C ASN A 99 -12.01 -2.05 12.19
N GLU A 100 -12.81 -1.95 11.12
CA GLU A 100 -14.08 -2.70 10.96
C GLU A 100 -13.89 -4.22 11.02
N ARG A 101 -12.68 -4.71 10.70
CA ARG A 101 -12.31 -6.14 10.73
C ARG A 101 -11.60 -6.55 12.03
N GLY A 102 -11.61 -5.67 13.03
CA GLY A 102 -10.99 -5.90 14.34
C GLY A 102 -9.47 -5.86 14.31
N TRP A 103 -8.87 -5.07 13.41
CA TRP A 103 -7.45 -4.77 13.47
C TRP A 103 -7.21 -3.54 14.35
N GLU A 104 -6.13 -3.57 15.13
CA GLU A 104 -5.75 -2.47 16.01
C GLU A 104 -4.71 -1.59 15.32
N THR A 105 -4.92 -0.28 15.31
CA THR A 105 -3.93 0.66 14.79
C THR A 105 -2.81 0.85 15.81
N VAL A 106 -1.61 0.36 15.50
CA VAL A 106 -0.42 0.44 16.39
C VAL A 106 0.48 1.62 16.06
N GLY A 107 0.31 2.22 14.87
CA GLY A 107 1.05 3.40 14.48
C GLY A 107 0.38 4.11 13.33
N ARG A 108 0.35 5.43 13.38
CA ARG A 108 -0.16 6.27 12.29
C ARG A 108 0.86 7.34 12.02
N LYS A 109 1.32 7.43 10.78
CA LYS A 109 2.08 8.55 10.27
C LYS A 109 1.15 9.35 9.37
N LEU A 110 0.54 10.36 9.97
CA LEU A 110 -0.07 11.45 9.23
C LEU A 110 1.01 12.52 9.00
N TRP A 111 0.96 13.10 7.81
CA TRP A 111 1.49 14.41 7.44
C TRP A 111 1.55 15.37 8.63
#